data_AF-A0A1T1E481-F1
#
_entry.id   AF-A0A1T1E481-F1
#
_cell.length_a   1.000
_cell.length_b   1.000
_cell.length_c   1.000
_cell.angle_alpha   90.00
_cell.angle_beta   90.00
_cell.angle_gamma   90.00
#
_symmetry.space_group_name_H-M   'P 1'
#
loop_
_entity.id
_entity.type
_entity.pdbx_description
1 polymer ?
#
loop_
_entity_poly.entity_id
_entity_poly.type
_entity_poly.pdbx_seq_one_letter_code
_entity_poly.pdbx_strand_id
1 'polypeptide(L)'
;MKYKIANRLQKVSLISFGLFLFSFPVSVSVSQIFGAITILCTYPLFFLEKESKHVWNKVQIPFWIFLGIYILLFLSSIFQAEDYSPFFKKFLKQSEFGDFWMLLIFPASYQIASVEKNQKTLREFLFISATIAILLGCISLFSEVRIGKFVANGFKYAPGDRLQHFSGSIGPIKLYLPIGMMNTHLTFGGLLGLFLPGLFIDWIQSFQQKRTFAFGFKTVLVFTGFIILFFNQSRSIWLGVVYVLLLLIFSLRKHLPKISLKTKFFSGLVLISVFLSTVFFF
;
A
#
# COMPACT_ATOMS: atom_id res chain seq x y z
N MET A 1 -0.26 1.96 38.36
CA MET A 1 0.55 2.77 37.41
C MET A 1 0.76 2.07 36.06
N LYS A 2 1.25 0.82 36.01
CA LYS A 2 1.49 0.05 34.75
C LYS A 2 0.29 -0.02 33.80
N TYR A 3 -0.91 -0.30 34.30
CA TYR A 3 -2.14 -0.38 33.48
C TYR A 3 -2.50 0.94 32.77
N LYS A 4 -2.37 2.08 33.47
CA LYS A 4 -2.64 3.42 32.90
C LYS A 4 -1.65 3.78 31.79
N ILE A 5 -0.38 3.37 31.95
CA ILE A 5 0.67 3.57 30.94
C ILE A 5 0.39 2.70 29.71
N ALA A 6 0.10 1.41 29.92
CA ALA A 6 -0.17 0.48 28.83
C ALA A 6 -1.40 0.90 27.99
N ASN A 7 -2.48 1.32 28.63
CA ASN A 7 -3.67 1.81 27.91
C ASN A 7 -3.38 3.09 27.09
N ARG A 8 -2.56 4.01 27.61
CA ARG A 8 -2.12 5.19 26.85
C ARG A 8 -1.27 4.78 25.64
N LEU A 9 -0.31 3.87 25.83
CA LEU A 9 0.54 3.37 24.75
C LEU A 9 -0.28 2.67 23.66
N GLN A 10 -1.26 1.84 24.02
CA GLN A 10 -2.18 1.22 23.07
C GLN A 10 -2.99 2.25 22.25
N LYS A 11 -3.47 3.32 22.90
CA LYS A 11 -4.22 4.37 22.21
C LYS A 11 -3.33 5.16 21.26
N VAL A 12 -2.13 5.55 21.71
CA VAL A 12 -1.19 6.30 20.89
C VAL A 12 -0.72 5.44 19.71
N SER A 13 -0.41 4.16 19.92
CA SER A 13 0.01 3.27 18.85
C SER A 13 -1.06 3.07 17.78
N LEU A 14 -2.33 2.92 18.17
CA LEU A 14 -3.44 2.84 17.22
C LEU A 14 -3.58 4.12 16.39
N ILE A 15 -3.55 5.28 17.04
CA ILE A 15 -3.71 6.58 16.36
C ILE A 15 -2.50 6.83 15.44
N SER A 16 -1.28 6.62 15.93
CA SER A 16 -0.08 6.80 15.11
C SER A 16 -0.06 5.83 13.93
N PHE A 17 -0.52 4.58 14.11
CA PHE A 17 -0.59 3.64 12.99
C PHE A 17 -1.71 4.02 11.99
N GLY A 18 -2.84 4.51 12.47
CA GLY A 18 -3.88 5.09 11.61
C GLY A 18 -3.35 6.28 10.79
N LEU A 19 -2.62 7.19 11.43
CA LEU A 19 -1.98 8.34 10.76
C LEU A 19 -0.86 7.92 9.79
N PHE A 20 -0.11 6.86 10.12
CA PHE A 20 0.82 6.21 9.20
C PHE A 20 0.09 5.78 7.93
N LEU A 21 -0.99 4.99 8.06
CA LEU A 21 -1.78 4.51 6.92
C LEU A 21 -2.40 5.65 6.11
N PHE A 22 -2.91 6.69 6.80
CA PHE A 22 -3.51 7.87 6.18
C PHE A 22 -2.51 8.69 5.36
N SER A 23 -1.31 8.92 5.90
CA SER A 23 -0.28 9.77 5.28
C SER A 23 0.54 9.04 4.23
N PHE A 24 0.58 7.72 4.26
CA PHE A 24 1.34 6.87 3.34
C PHE A 24 1.13 7.18 1.85
N PRO A 25 -0.10 7.34 1.32
CA PRO A 25 -0.32 7.71 -0.08
C PRO A 25 0.03 9.17 -0.42
N VAL A 26 0.25 10.02 0.59
CA VAL A 26 0.48 11.47 0.41
C VAL A 26 1.96 11.80 0.52
N SER A 27 2.66 11.26 1.52
CA SER A 27 4.07 11.55 1.76
C SER A 27 4.75 10.42 2.54
N VAL A 28 5.80 9.86 1.92
CA VAL A 28 6.64 8.83 2.53
C VAL A 28 7.26 9.34 3.83
N SER A 29 7.86 10.54 3.83
CA SER A 29 8.53 11.09 5.00
C SER A 29 7.58 11.34 6.18
N VAL A 30 6.37 11.86 5.91
CA VAL A 30 5.36 12.08 6.96
C VAL A 30 4.89 10.74 7.52
N SER A 31 4.67 9.74 6.66
CA SER A 31 4.29 8.40 7.11
C SER A 31 5.38 7.78 7.99
N GLN A 32 6.66 7.90 7.64
CA GLN A 32 7.77 7.39 8.43
C GLN A 32 7.80 7.99 9.86
N ILE A 33 7.49 9.27 10.05
CA ILE A 33 7.39 9.88 11.39
C ILE A 33 6.33 9.14 12.24
N PHE A 34 5.15 8.91 11.68
CA PHE A 34 4.09 8.16 12.37
C PHE A 34 4.44 6.68 12.56
N GLY A 35 5.17 6.08 11.62
CA GLY A 35 5.71 4.72 11.74
C GLY A 35 6.67 4.59 12.92
N ALA A 36 7.58 5.55 13.09
CA ALA A 36 8.51 5.59 14.22
C ALA A 36 7.76 5.73 15.55
N ILE A 37 6.76 6.63 15.65
CA ILE A 37 5.93 6.76 16.85
C ILE A 37 5.18 5.45 17.15
N THR A 38 4.67 4.77 16.11
CA THR A 38 4.00 3.48 16.23
C THR A 38 4.92 2.42 16.83
N ILE A 39 6.16 2.32 16.35
CA ILE A 39 7.17 1.41 16.90
C ILE A 39 7.45 1.74 18.37
N LEU A 40 7.77 2.99 18.67
CA LEU A 40 8.14 3.45 20.01
C LEU A 40 7.03 3.21 21.04
N CYS A 41 5.77 3.34 20.64
CA CYS A 41 4.64 3.09 21.54
C CYS A 41 4.24 1.62 21.64
N THR A 42 4.46 0.82 20.60
CA THR A 42 4.01 -0.58 20.58
C THR A 42 5.02 -1.54 21.20
N TYR A 43 6.32 -1.37 20.95
CA TYR A 43 7.34 -2.30 21.45
C TYR A 43 7.35 -2.45 22.98
N PRO A 44 7.19 -1.38 23.78
CA PRO A 44 7.07 -1.53 25.23
C PRO A 44 5.89 -2.42 25.67
N LEU A 45 4.80 -2.50 24.88
CA LEU A 45 3.65 -3.33 25.21
C LEU A 45 3.99 -4.82 25.23
N PHE A 46 4.93 -5.28 24.39
CA PHE A 46 5.38 -6.68 24.39
C PHE A 46 6.02 -7.11 25.72
N PHE A 47 6.55 -6.16 26.49
CA PHE A 47 7.13 -6.40 27.81
C PHE A 47 6.16 -6.11 28.95
N LEU A 48 5.24 -5.16 28.76
CA LEU A 48 4.32 -4.69 29.80
C LEU A 48 3.04 -5.53 29.91
N GLU A 49 2.60 -6.17 28.83
CA GLU A 49 1.33 -6.90 28.76
C GLU A 49 1.51 -8.36 28.34
N LYS A 50 0.91 -9.27 29.11
CA LYS A 50 1.00 -10.73 28.86
C LYS A 50 0.34 -11.13 27.53
N GLU A 51 -0.76 -10.49 27.16
CA GLU A 51 -1.43 -10.72 25.88
C GLU A 51 -0.55 -10.30 24.70
N SER A 52 0.04 -9.11 24.77
CA SER A 52 0.99 -8.61 23.78
C SER A 52 2.19 -9.54 23.63
N LYS A 53 2.70 -10.10 24.73
CA LYS A 53 3.75 -11.13 24.67
C LYS A 53 3.32 -12.40 23.93
N HIS A 54 2.06 -12.82 24.09
CA HIS A 54 1.53 -13.97 23.34
C HIS A 54 1.44 -13.68 21.83
N VAL A 55 1.11 -12.45 21.44
CA VAL A 55 1.12 -12.01 20.05
C VAL A 55 2.55 -11.96 19.49
N TRP A 56 3.52 -11.46 20.27
CA TRP A 56 4.94 -11.48 19.90
C TRP A 56 5.40 -12.90 19.52
N ASN A 57 5.03 -13.91 20.31
CA ASN A 57 5.40 -15.30 20.04
C ASN A 57 4.88 -15.82 18.69
N LYS A 58 3.78 -15.26 18.16
CA LYS A 58 3.24 -15.62 16.84
C LYS A 58 3.96 -14.92 15.69
N VAL A 59 4.40 -13.68 15.89
CA VAL A 59 4.98 -12.85 14.82
C VAL A 59 6.52 -12.89 14.77
N GLN A 60 7.17 -13.33 15.85
CA GLN A 60 8.64 -13.32 15.95
C GLN A 60 9.31 -14.16 14.86
N ILE A 61 8.78 -15.34 14.50
CA ILE A 61 9.42 -16.21 13.50
C ILE A 61 9.44 -15.53 12.14
N PRO A 62 8.30 -15.06 11.58
CA PRO A 62 8.32 -14.28 10.34
C PRO A 62 9.22 -13.05 10.42
N PHE A 63 9.21 -12.33 11.55
CA PHE A 63 10.08 -11.17 11.75
C PHE A 63 11.58 -11.54 11.66
N TRP A 64 12.02 -12.60 12.33
CA TRP A 64 13.40 -13.07 12.28
C TRP A 64 13.80 -13.58 10.90
N ILE A 65 12.89 -14.17 10.14
CA ILE A 65 13.15 -14.58 8.74
C ILE A 65 13.45 -13.35 7.89
N PHE A 66 12.59 -12.33 7.93
CA PHE A 66 12.83 -11.09 7.17
C PHE A 66 14.10 -10.38 7.64
N LEU A 67 14.34 -10.36 8.95
CA LEU A 67 15.58 -9.82 9.50
C LEU A 67 16.80 -10.57 8.96
N GLY A 68 16.73 -11.90 8.91
CA GLY A 68 17.77 -12.75 8.35
C GLY A 68 18.09 -12.41 6.90
N ILE A 69 17.08 -12.12 6.08
CA ILE A 69 17.28 -11.67 4.68
C ILE A 69 18.09 -10.37 4.63
N TYR A 70 17.75 -9.38 5.46
CA TYR A 70 18.52 -8.13 5.55
C TYR A 70 19.96 -8.35 6.00
N ILE A 71 20.17 -9.24 6.99
CA ILE A 71 21.52 -9.59 7.47
C ILE A 71 22.32 -10.29 6.38
N LEU A 72 21.73 -11.25 5.66
CA LEU A 72 22.40 -11.95 4.56
C LEU A 72 22.75 -10.99 3.42
N LEU A 73 21.86 -10.06 3.07
CA LEU A 73 22.12 -9.03 2.06
C LEU A 73 23.26 -8.10 2.49
N PHE A 74 23.29 -7.71 3.77
CA PHE A 74 24.38 -6.92 4.34
C PHE A 74 25.72 -7.67 4.29
N LEU A 75 25.75 -8.93 4.72
CA LEU A 75 26.94 -9.78 4.66
C LEU A 75 27.43 -9.98 3.23
N SER A 76 26.51 -10.31 2.30
CA SER A 76 26.83 -10.43 0.87
C SER A 76 27.44 -9.15 0.31
N SER A 77 26.94 -7.99 0.73
CA SER A 77 27.46 -6.70 0.30
C SER A 77 28.86 -6.43 0.85
N ILE A 78 29.15 -6.86 2.08
CA ILE A 78 30.50 -6.80 2.66
C ILE A 78 31.48 -7.69 1.90
N PHE A 79 31.09 -8.92 1.57
CA PHE A 79 31.96 -9.84 0.83
C PHE A 79 32.26 -9.36 -0.59
N GLN A 80 31.38 -8.55 -1.20
CA GLN A 80 31.58 -7.94 -2.51
C GLN A 80 32.20 -6.53 -2.44
N ALA A 81 32.59 -6.08 -1.24
CA ALA A 81 33.05 -4.70 -1.01
C ALA A 81 34.50 -4.44 -1.44
N GLU A 82 35.18 -5.41 -2.07
CA GLU A 82 36.63 -5.38 -2.36
C GLU A 82 37.10 -4.09 -3.07
N ASP A 83 36.21 -3.38 -3.79
CA ASP A 83 36.55 -2.16 -4.52
C ASP A 83 35.94 -0.84 -3.97
N TYR A 84 35.25 -0.86 -2.82
CA TYR A 84 34.49 0.31 -2.37
C TYR A 84 35.02 0.94 -1.08
N SER A 85 35.95 1.87 -1.19
CA SER A 85 36.23 2.84 -0.11
C SER A 85 35.54 4.17 -0.40
N PRO A 86 34.67 4.72 0.49
CA PRO A 86 34.21 4.18 1.77
C PRO A 86 32.91 3.36 1.66
N PHE A 87 33.00 2.04 1.89
CA PHE A 87 31.89 1.07 1.79
C PHE A 87 30.70 1.47 2.64
N PHE A 88 30.87 1.70 3.94
CA PHE A 88 29.75 2.00 4.84
C PHE A 88 29.00 3.28 4.47
N LYS A 89 29.71 4.33 4.05
CA LYS A 89 29.08 5.59 3.62
C LYS A 89 28.30 5.40 2.32
N LYS A 90 28.83 4.60 1.39
CA LYS A 90 28.19 4.31 0.12
C LYS A 90 26.99 3.36 0.32
N PHE A 91 27.17 2.29 1.08
CA PHE A 91 26.15 1.33 1.45
C PHE A 91 25.00 2.00 2.19
N LEU A 92 25.24 2.75 3.27
CA LEU A 92 24.16 3.42 4.01
C LEU A 92 23.44 4.51 3.19
N LYS A 93 24.13 5.17 2.26
CA LYS A 93 23.55 6.27 1.47
C LYS A 93 22.90 5.82 0.15
N GLN A 94 23.36 4.72 -0.44
CA GLN A 94 22.90 4.24 -1.75
C GLN A 94 22.11 2.94 -1.68
N SER A 95 22.18 2.20 -0.58
CA SER A 95 21.35 1.01 -0.37
C SER A 95 20.06 1.35 0.36
N GLU A 96 19.05 0.50 0.17
CA GLU A 96 17.78 0.52 0.90
C GLU A 96 17.93 0.14 2.39
N PHE A 97 19.16 -0.12 2.86
CA PHE A 97 19.44 -0.46 4.26
C PHE A 97 19.09 0.67 5.23
N GLY A 98 19.06 1.92 4.77
CA GLY A 98 18.57 3.06 5.57
C GLY A 98 17.12 2.90 6.03
N ASP A 99 16.30 2.13 5.30
CA ASP A 99 14.90 1.87 5.62
C ASP A 99 14.72 0.57 6.43
N PHE A 100 15.81 -0.10 6.83
CA PHE A 100 15.77 -1.36 7.61
C PHE A 100 14.90 -1.25 8.87
N TRP A 101 14.93 -0.12 9.57
CA TRP A 101 14.13 0.11 10.78
C TRP A 101 12.61 -0.01 10.52
N MET A 102 12.16 0.20 9.28
CA MET A 102 10.75 0.03 8.88
C MET A 102 10.28 -1.42 9.04
N LEU A 103 11.18 -2.41 9.05
CA LEU A 103 10.84 -3.80 9.36
C LEU A 103 10.19 -3.94 10.75
N LEU A 104 10.54 -3.06 11.70
CA LEU A 104 9.94 -3.03 13.04
C LEU A 104 8.47 -2.63 13.02
N ILE A 105 7.97 -2.00 11.95
CA ILE A 105 6.54 -1.72 11.79
C ILE A 105 5.75 -3.02 11.67
N PHE A 106 6.34 -4.11 11.16
CA PHE A 106 5.60 -5.36 10.97
C PHE A 106 5.10 -5.97 12.29
N PRO A 107 5.93 -6.26 13.31
CA PRO A 107 5.42 -6.72 14.61
C PRO A 107 4.49 -5.72 15.28
N ALA A 108 4.79 -4.42 15.17
CA ALA A 108 3.99 -3.37 15.78
C ALA A 108 2.57 -3.31 15.17
N SER A 109 2.47 -3.32 13.84
CA SER A 109 1.18 -3.34 13.13
C SER A 109 0.41 -4.63 13.39
N TYR A 110 1.08 -5.79 13.47
CA TYR A 110 0.44 -7.06 13.80
C TYR A 110 -0.17 -7.04 15.21
N GLN A 111 0.55 -6.49 16.19
CA GLN A 111 0.03 -6.29 17.54
C GLN A 111 -1.23 -5.43 17.54
N ILE A 112 -1.21 -4.28 16.85
CA ILE A 112 -2.33 -3.35 16.79
C ILE A 112 -3.54 -3.98 16.09
N ALA A 113 -3.31 -4.70 14.98
CA ALA A 113 -4.36 -5.35 14.19
C ALA A 113 -4.96 -6.60 14.86
N SER A 114 -4.21 -7.27 15.74
CA SER A 114 -4.68 -8.44 16.48
C SER A 114 -5.78 -8.12 17.49
N VAL A 115 -5.94 -6.86 17.89
CA VAL A 115 -6.98 -6.43 18.83
C VAL A 115 -8.26 -6.15 18.06
N GLU A 116 -9.30 -6.95 18.30
CA GLU A 116 -10.58 -6.89 17.58
C GLU A 116 -11.20 -5.48 17.56
N LYS A 117 -11.16 -4.78 18.70
CA LYS A 117 -11.67 -3.40 18.85
C LYS A 117 -11.05 -2.41 17.86
N ASN A 118 -9.82 -2.67 17.40
CA ASN A 118 -9.08 -1.79 16.51
C ASN A 118 -9.45 -2.02 15.03
N GLN A 119 -9.97 -3.21 14.68
CA GLN A 119 -10.16 -3.61 13.28
C GLN A 119 -11.08 -2.66 12.51
N LYS A 120 -12.16 -2.19 13.15
CA LYS A 120 -13.07 -1.22 12.54
C LYS A 120 -12.35 0.08 12.19
N THR A 121 -11.62 0.66 13.14
CA THR A 121 -10.87 1.90 12.95
C THR A 121 -9.79 1.75 11.88
N LEU A 122 -9.04 0.64 11.89
CA LEU A 122 -8.01 0.38 10.89
C LEU A 122 -8.59 0.24 9.49
N ARG A 123 -9.75 -0.42 9.34
CA ARG A 123 -10.46 -0.52 8.07
C ARG A 123 -10.90 0.84 7.55
N GLU A 124 -11.36 1.74 8.42
CA GLU A 124 -11.70 3.12 8.05
C GLU A 124 -10.46 3.88 7.55
N PHE A 125 -9.34 3.81 8.27
CA PHE A 125 -8.07 4.41 7.83
C PHE A 125 -7.58 3.85 6.49
N LEU A 126 -7.64 2.53 6.29
CA LEU A 126 -7.28 1.90 5.02
C LEU A 126 -8.20 2.33 3.87
N PHE A 127 -9.51 2.42 4.12
CA PHE A 127 -10.47 2.86 3.13
C PHE A 127 -10.25 4.32 2.72
N ILE A 128 -9.99 5.21 3.70
CA ILE A 128 -9.64 6.61 3.45
C ILE A 128 -8.31 6.69 2.68
N SER A 129 -7.30 5.93 3.10
CA SER A 129 -5.99 5.87 2.43
C SER A 129 -6.12 5.43 0.98
N ALA A 130 -6.88 4.37 0.72
CA ALA A 130 -7.15 3.90 -0.63
C ALA A 130 -7.91 4.93 -1.48
N THR A 131 -8.89 5.63 -0.88
CA THR A 131 -9.62 6.72 -1.53
C THR A 131 -8.67 7.85 -1.94
N ILE A 132 -7.80 8.29 -1.03
CA ILE A 132 -6.79 9.31 -1.31
C ILE A 132 -5.84 8.85 -2.42
N ALA A 133 -5.34 7.62 -2.36
CA ALA A 133 -4.45 7.06 -3.38
C ALA A 133 -5.09 7.08 -4.77
N ILE A 134 -6.36 6.67 -4.88
CA ILE A 134 -7.11 6.67 -6.15
C ILE A 134 -7.31 8.11 -6.65
N LEU A 135 -7.72 9.04 -5.78
CA LEU A 135 -7.90 10.46 -6.15
C LEU A 135 -6.59 11.08 -6.66
N LEU A 136 -5.48 10.87 -5.95
CA LEU A 136 -4.16 11.33 -6.38
C LEU A 136 -3.74 10.68 -7.70
N GLY A 137 -4.08 9.40 -7.90
CA GLY A 137 -3.93 8.69 -9.16
C GLY A 137 -4.65 9.40 -10.31
N CYS A 138 -5.92 9.72 -10.12
CA CYS A 138 -6.72 10.46 -11.11
C CYS A 138 -6.12 11.83 -11.42
N ILE A 139 -5.74 12.62 -10.41
CA ILE A 139 -5.12 13.92 -10.64
C ILE A 139 -3.80 13.74 -11.42
N SER A 140 -2.99 12.75 -11.07
CA SER A 140 -1.73 12.49 -11.76
C SER A 140 -1.91 12.05 -13.20
N LEU A 141 -2.97 11.29 -13.52
CA LEU A 141 -3.26 10.84 -14.89
C LEU A 141 -3.39 12.01 -15.88
N PHE A 142 -3.87 13.16 -15.40
CA PHE A 142 -4.08 14.36 -16.21
C PHE A 142 -3.07 15.48 -15.93
N SER A 143 -2.00 15.19 -15.18
CA SER A 143 -0.99 16.18 -14.78
C SER A 143 0.31 15.97 -15.53
N GLU A 144 0.79 17.02 -16.20
CA GLU A 144 2.11 17.04 -16.84
C GLU A 144 3.25 17.12 -15.81
N VAL A 145 2.97 17.70 -14.64
CA VAL A 145 3.93 17.86 -13.55
C VAL A 145 3.81 16.71 -12.55
N ARG A 146 4.93 16.32 -11.96
CA ARG A 146 4.94 15.37 -10.84
C ARG A 146 4.38 16.07 -9.60
N ILE A 147 3.15 15.71 -9.22
CA ILE A 147 2.39 16.40 -8.17
C ILE A 147 3.18 16.48 -6.85
N GLY A 148 3.85 15.40 -6.44
CA GLY A 148 4.65 15.38 -5.21
C GLY A 148 5.74 16.46 -5.18
N LYS A 149 6.47 16.64 -6.29
CA LYS A 149 7.50 17.69 -6.41
C LYS A 149 6.87 19.09 -6.51
N PHE A 150 5.80 19.20 -7.29
CA PHE A 150 5.10 20.47 -7.46
C PHE A 150 4.59 21.02 -6.12
N VAL A 151 4.01 20.16 -5.28
CA VAL A 151 3.58 20.53 -3.92
C VAL A 151 4.78 20.85 -3.02
N ALA A 152 5.83 20.02 -3.06
CA ALA A 152 7.05 20.25 -2.25
C ALA A 152 7.73 21.60 -2.57
N ASN A 153 7.66 22.05 -3.82
CA ASN A 153 8.20 23.33 -4.27
C ASN A 153 7.24 24.53 -4.06
N GLY A 154 6.15 24.35 -3.30
CA GLY A 154 5.19 25.43 -3.03
C GLY A 154 4.35 25.82 -4.24
N PHE A 155 3.89 24.82 -5.02
CA PHE A 155 3.08 24.99 -6.23
C PHE A 155 3.78 25.79 -7.34
N LYS A 156 5.11 25.62 -7.43
CA LYS A 156 5.94 26.22 -8.48
C LYS A 156 6.73 25.14 -9.18
N TYR A 157 6.88 25.31 -10.49
CA TYR A 157 7.79 24.48 -11.27
C TYR A 157 9.22 24.98 -11.06
N ALA A 158 10.07 24.14 -10.47
CA ALA A 158 11.48 24.47 -10.31
C ALA A 158 12.24 24.18 -11.63
N PRO A 159 13.17 25.06 -12.06
CA PRO A 159 14.01 24.80 -13.22
C PRO A 159 14.77 23.47 -13.06
N GLY A 160 14.66 22.59 -14.06
CA GLY A 160 15.31 21.27 -14.05
C GLY A 160 14.50 20.14 -13.41
N ASP A 161 13.28 20.40 -12.94
CA ASP A 161 12.41 19.31 -12.51
C ASP A 161 12.02 18.39 -13.66
N ARG A 162 11.95 17.09 -13.37
CA ARG A 162 11.50 16.10 -14.35
C ARG A 162 9.98 16.15 -14.44
N LEU A 163 9.46 16.33 -15.65
CA LEU A 163 8.04 16.17 -15.94
C LEU A 163 7.60 14.71 -15.73
N GLN A 164 6.29 14.53 -15.73
CA GLN A 164 5.67 13.21 -15.69
C GLN A 164 5.76 12.56 -17.07
N HIS A 165 5.81 11.22 -17.10
CA HIS A 165 5.93 10.50 -18.36
C HIS A 165 4.59 10.53 -19.10
N PHE A 166 4.62 11.05 -20.32
CA PHE A 166 3.47 11.02 -21.23
C PHE A 166 3.13 9.57 -21.59
N SER A 167 1.85 9.21 -21.45
CA SER A 167 1.34 7.85 -21.67
C SER A 167 0.52 7.74 -22.97
N GLY A 168 0.02 8.86 -23.49
CA GLY A 168 -0.75 8.91 -24.72
C GLY A 168 -1.79 10.03 -24.68
N SER A 169 -2.66 10.09 -25.68
CA SER A 169 -3.77 11.05 -25.72
C SER A 169 -5.07 10.38 -26.14
N ILE A 170 -6.18 10.82 -25.54
CA ILE A 170 -7.54 10.48 -25.98
C ILE A 170 -8.14 11.75 -26.59
N GLY A 171 -8.10 11.84 -27.92
CA GLY A 171 -8.43 13.07 -28.62
C GLY A 171 -7.52 14.23 -28.18
N PRO A 172 -8.06 15.36 -27.69
CA PRO A 172 -7.26 16.50 -27.21
C PRO A 172 -6.70 16.32 -25.80
N ILE A 173 -7.14 15.31 -25.05
CA ILE A 173 -6.76 15.12 -23.64
C ILE A 173 -5.44 14.34 -23.57
N LYS A 174 -4.40 14.98 -23.05
CA LYS A 174 -3.10 14.33 -22.76
C LYS A 174 -3.21 13.49 -21.48
N LEU A 175 -2.71 12.27 -21.55
CA LEU A 175 -2.63 11.34 -20.43
C LEU A 175 -1.19 11.10 -20.04
N TYR A 176 -0.95 10.99 -18.75
CA TYR A 176 0.35 10.78 -18.14
C TYR A 176 0.32 9.54 -17.25
N LEU A 177 1.45 8.85 -17.12
CA LEU A 177 1.59 7.67 -16.27
C LEU A 177 1.23 7.99 -14.83
N PRO A 178 0.17 7.40 -14.24
CA PRO A 178 -0.25 7.70 -12.88
C PRO A 178 0.84 7.38 -11.87
N ILE A 179 1.25 8.41 -11.12
CA ILE A 179 2.23 8.31 -10.03
C ILE A 179 1.70 8.86 -8.69
N GLY A 180 0.52 9.50 -8.69
CA GLY A 180 -0.01 10.19 -7.52
C GLY A 180 0.99 11.19 -6.93
N MET A 181 1.23 11.10 -5.62
CA MET A 181 2.26 11.86 -4.90
C MET A 181 3.63 11.15 -4.84
N MET A 182 3.74 9.96 -5.44
CA MET A 182 4.97 9.16 -5.37
C MET A 182 6.00 9.60 -6.41
N ASN A 183 7.25 9.24 -6.18
CA ASN A 183 8.35 9.56 -7.11
C ASN A 183 8.36 8.69 -8.37
N THR A 184 7.77 7.49 -8.31
CA THR A 184 7.76 6.52 -9.41
C THR A 184 6.39 5.86 -9.56
N HIS A 185 6.06 5.46 -10.79
CA HIS A 185 4.84 4.73 -11.09
C HIS A 185 4.83 3.34 -10.44
N LEU A 186 5.99 2.69 -10.25
CA LEU A 186 6.09 1.39 -9.58
C LEU A 186 5.71 1.48 -8.11
N THR A 187 6.20 2.49 -7.39
CA THR A 187 5.83 2.71 -5.99
C THR A 187 4.34 2.98 -5.87
N PHE A 188 3.80 3.89 -6.70
CA PHE A 188 2.37 4.21 -6.69
C PHE A 188 1.49 2.99 -7.04
N GLY A 189 1.85 2.25 -8.09
CA GLY A 189 1.13 1.06 -8.48
C GLY A 189 1.20 -0.03 -7.40
N GLY A 190 2.33 -0.15 -6.67
CA GLY A 190 2.47 -1.11 -5.58
C GLY A 190 1.51 -0.79 -4.42
N LEU A 191 1.38 0.49 -4.08
CA LEU A 191 0.38 0.97 -3.12
C LEU A 191 -1.04 0.64 -3.56
N LEU A 192 -1.37 0.99 -4.81
CA LEU A 192 -2.69 0.76 -5.37
C LEU A 192 -3.01 -0.74 -5.45
N GLY A 193 -2.01 -1.56 -5.82
CA GLY A 193 -2.11 -3.01 -5.88
C GLY A 193 -2.27 -3.68 -4.51
N LEU A 194 -1.84 -3.03 -3.42
CA LEU A 194 -2.12 -3.47 -2.06
C LEU A 194 -3.57 -3.15 -1.65
N PHE A 195 -4.08 -1.98 -2.01
CA PHE A 195 -5.44 -1.57 -1.65
C PHE A 195 -6.55 -2.23 -2.48
N LEU A 196 -6.32 -2.39 -3.79
CA LEU A 196 -7.35 -2.82 -4.73
C LEU A 196 -7.98 -4.18 -4.42
N PRO A 197 -7.22 -5.24 -4.08
CA PRO A 197 -7.81 -6.52 -3.70
C PRO A 197 -8.73 -6.39 -2.49
N GLY A 198 -8.32 -5.62 -1.48
CA GLY A 198 -9.13 -5.36 -0.29
C GLY A 198 -10.42 -4.61 -0.60
N LEU A 199 -10.34 -3.54 -1.40
CA LEU A 199 -11.52 -2.78 -1.86
C LEU A 199 -12.46 -3.64 -2.71
N PHE A 200 -11.91 -4.49 -3.56
CA PHE A 200 -12.70 -5.37 -4.43
C PHE A 200 -13.50 -6.40 -3.61
N ILE A 201 -12.87 -7.03 -2.61
CA ILE A 201 -13.58 -7.95 -1.69
C ILE A 201 -14.64 -7.21 -0.89
N ASP A 202 -14.32 -6.03 -0.35
CA ASP A 202 -15.28 -5.21 0.39
C ASP A 202 -16.50 -4.81 -0.48
N TRP A 203 -16.27 -4.51 -1.75
CA TRP A 203 -17.31 -4.24 -2.73
C TRP A 203 -18.18 -5.48 -3.02
N ILE A 204 -17.58 -6.65 -3.23
CA ILE A 204 -18.32 -7.92 -3.43
C ILE A 204 -19.22 -8.23 -2.22
N GLN A 205 -18.70 -8.08 -1.01
CA GLN A 205 -19.48 -8.31 0.22
C GLN A 205 -20.63 -7.30 0.34
N SER A 206 -20.37 -6.03 -0.03
CA SER A 206 -21.39 -4.98 -0.02
C SER A 206 -22.49 -5.22 -1.07
N PHE A 207 -22.18 -5.92 -2.17
CA PHE A 207 -23.16 -6.27 -3.22
C PHE A 207 -24.28 -7.18 -2.71
N GLN A 208 -24.03 -7.97 -1.66
CA GLN A 208 -25.02 -8.86 -1.04
C GLN A 208 -25.99 -8.12 -0.11
N GLN A 209 -25.73 -6.85 0.19
CA GLN A 209 -26.54 -6.00 1.06
C GLN A 209 -27.42 -5.04 0.24
N LYS A 210 -28.30 -4.29 0.89
CA LYS A 210 -29.16 -3.30 0.21
C LYS A 210 -28.30 -2.28 -0.56
N ARG A 211 -28.71 -1.96 -1.79
CA ARG A 211 -28.06 -0.95 -2.65
C ARG A 211 -28.23 0.43 -2.03
N THR A 212 -27.19 0.90 -1.36
CA THR A 212 -27.12 2.22 -0.70
C THR A 212 -26.17 3.14 -1.45
N PHE A 213 -26.17 4.44 -1.13
CA PHE A 213 -25.18 5.39 -1.62
C PHE A 213 -23.73 4.92 -1.37
N ALA A 214 -23.48 4.34 -0.20
CA ALA A 214 -22.18 3.76 0.15
C ALA A 214 -21.74 2.65 -0.82
N PHE A 215 -22.67 1.82 -1.29
CA PHE A 215 -22.39 0.82 -2.33
C PHE A 215 -22.01 1.48 -3.67
N GLY A 216 -22.71 2.54 -4.07
CA GLY A 216 -22.39 3.32 -5.26
C GLY A 216 -20.98 3.93 -5.19
N PHE A 217 -20.64 4.55 -4.06
CA PHE A 217 -19.30 5.12 -3.85
C PHE A 217 -18.18 4.08 -3.90
N LYS A 218 -18.36 2.92 -3.24
CA LYS A 218 -17.42 1.79 -3.33
C LYS A 218 -17.27 1.27 -4.75
N THR A 219 -18.37 1.21 -5.50
CA THR A 219 -18.36 0.80 -6.91
C THR A 219 -17.48 1.74 -7.72
N VAL A 220 -17.72 3.06 -7.63
CA VAL A 220 -16.91 4.08 -8.33
C VAL A 220 -15.44 3.96 -7.95
N LEU A 221 -15.12 3.82 -6.66
CA LEU A 221 -13.72 3.67 -6.20
C LEU A 221 -13.03 2.44 -6.79
N VAL A 222 -13.66 1.27 -6.75
CA VAL A 222 -13.07 0.03 -7.28
C VAL A 222 -12.79 0.16 -8.77
N PHE A 223 -13.78 0.58 -9.56
CA PHE A 223 -13.60 0.72 -11.01
C PHE A 223 -12.57 1.79 -11.35
N THR A 224 -12.62 2.94 -10.69
CA THR A 224 -11.63 4.02 -10.89
C THR A 224 -10.23 3.53 -10.53
N GLY A 225 -10.06 2.82 -9.42
CA GLY A 225 -8.77 2.29 -9.01
C GLY A 225 -8.21 1.28 -10.01
N PHE A 226 -9.02 0.37 -10.57
CA PHE A 226 -8.56 -0.53 -11.62
C PHE A 226 -8.22 0.18 -12.93
N ILE A 227 -8.97 1.23 -13.30
CA ILE A 227 -8.63 2.08 -14.45
C ILE A 227 -7.29 2.76 -14.24
N ILE A 228 -7.05 3.34 -13.07
CA ILE A 228 -5.77 3.96 -12.73
C ILE A 228 -4.63 2.93 -12.75
N LEU A 229 -4.85 1.72 -12.24
CA LEU A 229 -3.85 0.66 -12.28
C LEU A 229 -3.56 0.21 -13.73
N PHE A 230 -4.57 0.19 -14.59
CA PHE A 230 -4.39 -0.09 -16.02
C PHE A 230 -3.47 0.95 -16.67
N PHE A 231 -3.73 2.24 -16.44
CA PHE A 231 -2.88 3.33 -16.93
C PHE A 231 -1.51 3.41 -16.24
N ASN A 232 -1.32 2.79 -15.07
CA ASN A 232 -0.02 2.68 -14.42
C ASN A 232 0.97 1.79 -15.18
N GLN A 233 0.49 0.92 -16.07
CA GLN A 233 1.29 0.10 -17.00
C GLN A 233 2.28 -0.91 -16.35
N SER A 234 2.26 -1.09 -15.03
CA SER A 234 3.20 -1.99 -14.37
C SER A 234 2.77 -3.46 -14.38
N ARG A 235 3.50 -4.28 -15.14
CA ARG A 235 3.25 -5.72 -15.29
C ARG A 235 3.41 -6.50 -13.99
N SER A 236 4.46 -6.21 -13.22
CA SER A 236 4.74 -6.93 -11.96
C SER A 236 3.64 -6.69 -10.91
N ILE A 237 3.08 -5.49 -10.90
CA ILE A 237 1.98 -5.13 -9.99
C ILE A 237 0.70 -5.85 -10.38
N TRP A 238 0.39 -5.94 -11.68
CA TRP A 238 -0.75 -6.71 -12.17
C TRP A 238 -0.68 -8.18 -11.77
N LEU A 239 0.50 -8.81 -11.89
CA LEU A 239 0.71 -10.19 -11.43
C LEU A 239 0.44 -10.33 -9.93
N GLY A 240 0.94 -9.39 -9.12
CA GLY A 240 0.67 -9.37 -7.67
C GLY A 240 -0.81 -9.22 -7.33
N VAL A 241 -1.50 -8.28 -7.99
CA VAL A 241 -2.95 -8.06 -7.79
C VAL A 241 -3.77 -9.28 -8.16
N VAL A 242 -3.49 -9.88 -9.32
CA VAL A 242 -4.18 -11.11 -9.78
C VAL A 242 -3.93 -12.25 -8.78
N TYR A 243 -2.68 -12.43 -8.35
CA TYR A 243 -2.34 -13.46 -7.37
C TYR A 243 -3.09 -13.29 -6.04
N VAL A 244 -3.10 -12.09 -5.48
CA VAL A 244 -3.81 -11.81 -4.21
C VAL A 244 -5.32 -11.97 -4.38
N LEU A 245 -5.90 -11.50 -5.48
CA LEU A 245 -7.33 -11.70 -5.78
C LEU A 245 -7.69 -13.18 -5.89
N LEU A 246 -6.86 -13.99 -6.55
CA LEU A 246 -7.07 -15.44 -6.62
C LEU A 246 -7.07 -16.07 -5.22
N LEU A 247 -6.07 -15.76 -4.39
CA LEU A 247 -6.01 -16.25 -3.01
C LEU A 247 -7.25 -15.87 -2.20
N LEU A 248 -7.69 -14.60 -2.30
CA LEU A 248 -8.87 -14.11 -1.60
C LEU A 248 -10.16 -14.79 -2.10
N ILE A 249 -10.31 -14.98 -3.41
CA ILE A 249 -11.45 -15.68 -4.02
C ILE A 249 -11.49 -17.15 -3.58
N PHE A 250 -10.35 -17.85 -3.56
CA PHE A 250 -10.27 -19.22 -3.08
C PHE A 250 -10.64 -19.34 -1.59
N SER A 251 -10.12 -18.43 -0.76
CA SER A 251 -10.42 -18.37 0.68
C SER A 251 -11.90 -18.05 0.94
N LEU A 252 -12.49 -17.16 0.15
CA LEU A 252 -13.87 -16.69 0.32
C LEU A 252 -14.89 -17.45 -0.53
N ARG A 253 -14.52 -18.59 -1.13
CA ARG A 253 -15.39 -19.35 -2.06
C ARG A 253 -16.79 -19.65 -1.50
N LYS A 254 -16.91 -19.81 -0.17
CA LYS A 254 -18.19 -20.05 0.53
C LYS A 254 -19.06 -18.79 0.70
N HIS A 255 -18.47 -17.61 0.62
CA HIS A 255 -19.13 -16.31 0.83
C HIS A 255 -19.35 -15.52 -0.47
N LEU A 256 -18.91 -16.06 -1.62
CA LEU A 256 -19.14 -15.40 -2.90
C LEU A 256 -20.62 -15.44 -3.27
N PRO A 257 -21.18 -14.35 -3.81
CA PRO A 257 -22.56 -14.34 -4.27
C PRO A 257 -22.75 -15.42 -5.34
N LYS A 258 -23.91 -16.10 -5.33
CA LYS A 258 -24.30 -17.02 -6.41
C LYS A 258 -24.59 -16.20 -7.67
N ILE A 259 -23.53 -15.91 -8.41
CA ILE A 259 -23.58 -15.17 -9.67
C ILE A 259 -24.13 -16.11 -10.76
N SER A 260 -25.06 -15.59 -11.58
CA SER A 260 -25.61 -16.34 -12.72
C SER A 260 -24.52 -16.74 -13.72
N LEU A 261 -24.72 -17.85 -14.42
CA LEU A 261 -23.74 -18.38 -15.39
C LEU A 261 -23.46 -17.37 -16.53
N LYS A 262 -24.49 -16.61 -16.94
CA LYS A 262 -24.38 -15.52 -17.93
C LYS A 262 -23.48 -14.39 -17.43
N THR A 263 -23.63 -13.99 -16.17
CA THR A 263 -22.81 -12.92 -15.59
C THR A 263 -21.36 -13.35 -15.40
N LYS A 264 -21.11 -14.62 -15.05
CA LYS A 264 -19.74 -15.20 -14.99
C LYS A 264 -19.06 -15.20 -16.36
N PHE A 265 -19.81 -15.58 -17.39
CA PHE A 265 -19.31 -15.58 -18.77
C PHE A 265 -19.01 -14.17 -19.26
N PHE A 266 -19.89 -13.21 -18.99
CA PHE A 266 -19.70 -11.80 -19.35
C PHE A 266 -18.52 -11.17 -18.59
N SER A 267 -18.40 -11.42 -17.27
CA SER A 267 -17.25 -10.95 -16.49
C SER A 267 -15.95 -11.58 -16.93
N GLY A 268 -15.98 -12.87 -17.32
CA GLY A 268 -14.82 -13.57 -17.86
C GLY A 268 -14.38 -12.99 -19.21
N LEU A 269 -15.33 -12.72 -20.10
CA LEU A 269 -15.06 -12.06 -21.38
C LEU A 269 -14.51 -10.64 -21.20
N VAL A 270 -15.05 -9.86 -20.26
CA VAL A 270 -14.53 -8.52 -19.95
C VAL A 270 -13.11 -8.61 -19.38
N LEU A 271 -12.84 -9.54 -18.46
CA LEU A 271 -11.50 -9.76 -17.93
C LEU A 271 -10.51 -10.21 -19.00
N ILE A 272 -10.91 -11.13 -19.88
CA ILE A 272 -10.09 -11.59 -21.01
C ILE A 272 -9.87 -10.46 -22.01
N SER A 273 -10.89 -9.64 -22.31
CA SER A 273 -10.76 -8.47 -23.17
C SER A 273 -9.82 -7.43 -22.58
N VAL A 274 -9.89 -7.17 -21.27
CA VAL A 274 -8.97 -6.26 -20.58
C VAL A 274 -7.56 -6.82 -20.58
N PHE A 275 -7.39 -8.13 -20.31
CA PHE A 275 -6.09 -8.80 -20.34
C PHE A 275 -5.48 -8.84 -21.75
N LEU A 276 -6.28 -9.11 -22.78
CA LEU A 276 -5.84 -9.05 -24.18
C LEU A 276 -5.54 -7.61 -24.61
N SER A 277 -6.29 -6.62 -24.12
CA SER A 277 -5.99 -5.21 -24.38
C SER A 277 -4.67 -4.77 -23.72
N THR A 278 -4.31 -5.30 -22.54
CA THR A 278 -2.97 -5.10 -21.95
C THR A 278 -1.85 -5.81 -22.70
N VAL A 279 -2.16 -6.77 -23.58
CA VAL A 279 -1.17 -7.42 -24.47
C VAL A 279 -1.10 -6.70 -25.82
N PHE A 280 -2.20 -6.11 -26.30
CA PHE A 280 -2.29 -5.45 -27.61
C PHE A 280 -2.01 -3.94 -27.62
N PHE A 281 -2.11 -3.24 -26.49
CA PHE A 281 -1.80 -1.81 -26.36
C PHE A 281 -0.35 -1.53 -25.89
N PHE A 282 0.55 -2.52 -25.97
CA PHE A 282 1.99 -2.36 -25.71
C PHE A 282 2.82 -2.84 -26.88
#